data_AF-A0A929IH71-F1
#
_entry.id   AF-A0A929IH71-F1
#
_cell.length_a   1.000
_cell.length_b   1.000
_cell.length_c   1.000
_cell.angle_alpha   90.00
_cell.angle_beta   90.00
_cell.angle_gamma   90.00
#
_symmetry.space_group_name_H-M   'P 1'
#
loop_
_entity.id
_entity.type
_entity.pdbx_description
1 polymer ?
#
loop_
_entity_poly.entity_id
_entity_poly.type
_entity_poly.pdbx_seq_one_letter_code
_entity_poly.pdbx_strand_id
1 'polypeptide(L)'
;MALTLALVYNQLDNNLIGNQGVKEALLTATFDASYATGGEAFDPTSDLATDFTTVYGVFCTPVSPASTITYLPVWDAANSKIMLFNSAGDGDAFDEAGADDASAFVCYVLIKGI
;
A
#
# COMPACT_ATOMS: atom_id res chain seq x y z
N MET A 1 3.33 -9.68 -13.04
CA MET A 1 4.65 -9.10 -12.74
C MET A 1 4.38 -8.06 -11.69
N ALA A 2 4.97 -8.25 -10.51
CA ALA A 2 4.79 -7.55 -9.24
C ALA A 2 4.25 -6.10 -9.22
N LEU A 3 3.60 -5.81 -8.09
CA LEU A 3 3.42 -4.47 -7.51
C LEU A 3 4.48 -3.48 -8.01
N THR A 4 4.07 -2.49 -8.79
CA THR A 4 5.01 -1.47 -9.28
C THR A 4 5.05 -0.31 -8.29
N LEU A 5 6.24 0.03 -7.84
CA LEU A 5 6.47 1.06 -6.83
C LEU A 5 7.15 2.27 -7.46
N ALA A 6 6.63 3.46 -7.14
CA ALA A 6 7.26 4.72 -7.48
C ALA A 6 7.35 5.61 -6.25
N LEU A 7 8.53 6.13 -5.95
CA LEU A 7 8.73 7.09 -4.87
C LEU A 7 8.03 8.41 -5.20
N VAL A 8 7.05 8.79 -4.40
CA VAL A 8 6.35 10.09 -4.50
C VAL A 8 7.13 11.16 -3.76
N TYR A 9 7.63 10.81 -2.57
CA TYR A 9 8.33 11.74 -1.70
C TYR A 9 9.20 10.98 -0.69
N ASN A 10 10.35 11.56 -0.34
CA ASN A 10 11.23 11.13 0.73
C ASN A 10 11.70 12.37 1.50
N GLN A 11 11.39 12.47 2.79
CA GLN A 11 12.02 13.46 3.64
C GLN A 11 12.57 12.88 4.93
N LEU A 12 13.67 13.49 5.32
CA LEU A 12 14.25 13.39 6.64
C LEU A 12 13.60 14.47 7.51
N ASP A 13 12.76 14.08 8.46
CA ASP A 13 12.21 15.05 9.41
C ASP A 13 13.15 15.20 10.62
N ASN A 14 13.92 16.28 10.62
CA ASN A 14 14.83 16.63 11.72
C ASN A 14 14.21 17.61 12.72
N ASN A 15 12.97 18.06 12.50
CA ASN A 15 12.36 19.14 13.29
C ASN A 15 11.48 18.64 14.45
N LEU A 16 11.22 17.33 14.54
CA LEU A 16 10.51 16.74 15.67
C LEU A 16 11.45 16.44 16.84
N ILE A 17 11.29 17.16 17.96
CA ILE A 17 12.00 16.88 19.21
C ILE A 17 11.65 15.46 19.67
N GLY A 18 12.66 14.59 19.76
CA GLY A 18 12.52 13.16 20.10
C GLY A 18 12.46 12.20 18.91
N ASN A 19 12.48 12.71 17.67
CA ASN A 19 12.35 11.93 16.43
C ASN A 19 13.46 12.28 15.42
N GLN A 20 14.67 12.57 15.89
CA GLN A 20 15.81 12.85 15.01
C GLN A 20 16.21 11.57 14.25
N GLY A 21 16.27 11.65 12.91
CA GLY A 21 16.70 10.54 12.04
C GLY A 21 15.57 9.76 11.37
N VAL A 22 14.30 10.11 11.62
CA VAL A 22 13.20 9.41 10.97
C VAL A 22 13.04 9.85 9.51
N LYS A 23 13.14 8.88 8.61
CA LYS A 23 12.86 9.05 7.18
C LYS A 23 11.42 8.64 6.92
N GLU A 24 10.66 9.49 6.26
CA GLU A 24 9.32 9.14 5.79
C GLU A 24 9.32 9.11 4.28
N ALA A 25 8.73 8.06 3.72
CA ALA A 25 8.48 8.00 2.29
C ALA A 25 7.03 7.63 2.01
N LEU A 26 6.54 8.19 0.90
CA LEU A 26 5.26 7.83 0.32
C LEU A 26 5.53 7.18 -1.03
N LEU A 27 5.00 5.98 -1.22
CA LEU A 27 5.13 5.25 -2.47
C LEU A 27 3.79 5.13 -3.15
N THR A 28 3.78 5.30 -4.45
CA THR A 28 2.69 4.84 -5.29
C THR A 28 2.89 3.36 -5.58
N ALA A 29 1.88 2.54 -5.32
CA ALA A 29 1.85 1.12 -5.62
C ALA A 29 0.68 0.83 -6.57
N THR A 30 0.96 0.29 -7.76
CA THR A 30 -0.06 -0.13 -8.72
C THR A 30 -0.04 -1.64 -8.87
N PHE A 31 -1.24 -2.24 -8.88
CA PHE A 31 -1.41 -3.67 -9.11
C PHE A 31 -1.59 -3.93 -10.59
N ASP A 32 -0.93 -4.96 -11.10
CA ASP A 32 -1.16 -5.43 -12.47
C ASP A 32 -2.21 -6.56 -12.48
N ALA A 33 -2.47 -7.10 -13.67
CA ALA A 33 -3.41 -8.22 -13.84
C ALA A 33 -2.98 -9.53 -13.16
N SER A 34 -1.83 -9.57 -12.47
CA SER A 34 -1.35 -10.75 -11.74
C SER A 34 -1.64 -10.71 -10.24
N TYR A 35 -2.36 -9.69 -9.75
CA TYR A 35 -2.84 -9.63 -8.36
C TYR A 35 -3.54 -10.92 -7.96
N ALA A 36 -2.87 -11.72 -7.13
CA ALA A 36 -3.43 -12.99 -6.67
C ALA A 36 -4.41 -12.74 -5.52
N THR A 37 -5.49 -13.54 -5.47
CA THR A 37 -6.23 -13.71 -4.21
C THR A 37 -5.24 -14.16 -3.13
N GLY A 38 -5.18 -13.44 -2.01
CA GLY A 38 -4.19 -13.54 -0.95
C GLY A 38 -3.17 -12.40 -0.91
N GLY A 39 -3.37 -11.31 -1.64
CA GLY A 39 -2.55 -10.10 -1.65
C GLY A 39 -1.26 -10.16 -2.47
N GLU A 40 -0.69 -8.98 -2.71
CA GLU A 40 0.60 -8.82 -3.40
C GLU A 40 1.74 -8.69 -2.40
N ALA A 41 2.83 -9.40 -2.67
CA ALA A 41 4.04 -9.30 -1.86
C ALA A 41 4.64 -7.89 -1.97
N PHE A 42 5.07 -7.34 -0.85
CA PHE A 42 5.75 -6.05 -0.77
C PHE A 42 6.82 -6.12 0.30
N ASP A 43 8.07 -5.82 -0.06
CA ASP A 43 9.18 -5.74 0.89
C ASP A 43 9.78 -4.33 0.85
N PRO A 44 9.44 -3.48 1.83
CA PRO A 44 9.92 -2.10 1.88
C PRO A 44 11.45 -2.01 2.00
N THR A 45 12.13 -3.06 2.45
CA THR A 45 13.59 -3.08 2.62
C THR A 45 14.33 -3.40 1.32
N SER A 46 13.78 -4.27 0.47
CA SER A 46 14.36 -4.58 -0.84
C SER A 46 14.04 -3.53 -1.88
N ASP A 47 12.87 -2.88 -1.78
CA ASP A 47 12.32 -2.10 -2.88
C ASP A 47 12.76 -0.61 -2.86
N LEU A 48 13.30 -0.10 -1.74
CA LEU A 48 13.52 1.35 -1.53
C LEU A 48 14.86 1.77 -0.93
N ALA A 49 15.81 0.84 -0.89
CA ALA A 49 17.06 0.96 -0.15
C ALA A 49 16.87 0.98 1.38
N THR A 50 17.90 0.50 2.05
CA THR A 50 17.98 -0.16 3.37
C THR A 50 17.44 0.57 4.59
N ASP A 51 16.98 1.81 4.42
CA ASP A 51 16.71 2.69 5.56
C ASP A 51 15.23 2.64 5.97
N PHE A 52 14.34 2.15 5.11
CA PHE A 52 12.90 2.00 5.41
C PHE A 52 12.60 0.62 5.98
N THR A 53 12.00 0.57 7.17
CA THR A 53 11.84 -0.68 7.94
C THR A 53 10.39 -0.97 8.31
N THR A 54 9.50 0.03 8.27
CA THR A 54 8.14 -0.11 8.80
C THR A 54 7.12 0.51 7.86
N VAL A 55 6.08 -0.24 7.51
CA VAL A 55 4.87 0.31 6.85
C VAL A 55 3.92 0.83 7.93
N TYR A 56 3.51 2.09 7.82
CA TYR A 56 2.56 2.73 8.72
C TYR A 56 1.11 2.64 8.25
N GLY A 57 0.91 2.69 6.93
CA GLY A 57 -0.42 2.71 6.37
C GLY A 57 -0.39 2.52 4.87
N VAL A 58 -1.50 2.02 4.36
CA VAL A 58 -1.77 1.90 2.93
C VAL A 58 -3.11 2.59 2.68
N PHE A 59 -3.18 3.42 1.66
CA PHE A 59 -4.38 4.14 1.25
C PHE A 59 -4.58 3.93 -0.24
N CYS A 60 -5.80 3.73 -0.73
CA CYS A 60 -5.99 3.50 -2.16
C CYS A 60 -7.07 4.40 -2.72
N THR A 61 -6.85 4.84 -3.95
CA THR A 61 -7.76 5.69 -4.71
C THR A 61 -8.01 5.06 -6.07
N PRO A 62 -9.26 5.09 -6.57
CA PRO A 62 -9.54 4.58 -7.90
C PRO A 62 -8.82 5.41 -8.96
N VAL A 63 -8.29 4.75 -10.01
CA VAL A 63 -7.65 5.39 -11.17
C VAL A 63 -8.67 6.23 -11.96
N SER A 64 -9.96 5.88 -11.88
CA SER A 64 -11.06 6.58 -12.52
C SER A 64 -12.20 6.87 -11.53
N PRO A 65 -12.78 8.08 -11.53
CA PRO A 65 -13.86 8.46 -10.61
C PRO A 65 -15.18 7.72 -10.84
N ALA A 66 -15.25 6.82 -11.83
CA ALA A 66 -16.46 6.07 -12.16
C ALA A 66 -16.72 4.85 -11.25
N SER A 67 -15.72 4.38 -10.50
CA SER A 67 -15.93 3.24 -9.60
C SER A 67 -16.60 3.69 -8.30
N THR A 68 -17.77 3.13 -8.01
CA THR A 68 -18.47 3.30 -6.72
C THR A 68 -18.07 2.24 -5.70
N ILE A 69 -17.23 1.28 -6.08
CA ILE A 69 -16.76 0.24 -5.18
C ILE A 69 -15.62 0.84 -4.35
N THR A 70 -15.84 0.92 -3.05
CA THR A 70 -14.80 1.29 -2.10
C THR A 70 -13.99 0.06 -1.74
N TYR A 71 -12.66 0.17 -1.76
CA TYR A 71 -11.77 -0.88 -1.30
C TYR A 71 -11.03 -0.43 -0.04
N LEU A 72 -10.91 -1.35 0.90
CA LEU A 72 -10.11 -1.21 2.10
C LEU A 72 -8.75 -1.86 1.87
N PRO A 73 -7.68 -1.07 1.68
CA PRO A 73 -6.33 -1.62 1.72
C PRO A 73 -5.93 -2.04 3.13
N VAL A 74 -5.24 -3.17 3.21
CA VAL A 74 -4.71 -3.72 4.45
C VAL A 74 -3.25 -4.09 4.22
N TRP A 75 -2.39 -3.68 5.15
CA TRP A 75 -1.03 -4.18 5.25
C TRP A 75 -1.00 -5.42 6.15
N ASP A 76 -0.70 -6.57 5.58
CA ASP A 76 -0.43 -7.81 6.32
C ASP A 76 1.07 -7.87 6.65
N ALA A 77 1.41 -7.40 7.85
CA ALA A 77 2.78 -7.39 8.34
C ALA A 77 3.36 -8.79 8.58
N ALA A 78 2.53 -9.82 8.79
CA ALA A 78 3.02 -11.16 9.08
C ALA A 78 3.52 -11.88 7.82
N ASN A 79 2.90 -11.59 6.68
CA ASN A 79 3.25 -12.18 5.38
C ASN A 79 3.94 -11.20 4.43
N SER A 80 4.14 -9.94 4.85
CA SER A 80 4.67 -8.84 4.04
C SER A 80 3.88 -8.63 2.75
N LYS A 81 2.57 -8.41 2.88
CA LYS A 81 1.66 -8.26 1.74
C LYS A 81 0.73 -7.05 1.84
N ILE A 82 0.42 -6.48 0.69
CA ILE A 82 -0.67 -5.51 0.54
C ILE A 82 -1.90 -6.25 0.01
N MET A 83 -2.95 -6.23 0.82
CA MET A 83 -4.26 -6.81 0.51
C MET A 83 -5.28 -5.72 0.22
N LEU A 84 -6.24 -6.01 -0.64
CA LEU A 84 -7.38 -5.15 -0.94
C LEU A 84 -8.65 -5.92 -0.64
N PHE A 85 -9.52 -5.35 0.18
CA PHE A 85 -10.83 -5.92 0.47
C PHE A 85 -11.91 -5.02 -0.11
N ASN A 86 -12.91 -5.60 -0.79
CA ASN A 86 -14.07 -4.83 -1.24
C ASN A 86 -14.88 -4.37 -0.02
N SER A 87 -15.53 -3.22 -0.11
CA SER A 87 -16.57 -2.88 0.85
C SER A 87 -17.72 -3.85 0.62
N ALA A 88 -17.87 -4.81 1.53
CA ALA A 88 -19.02 -5.68 1.54
C ALA A 88 -20.30 -4.85 1.74
N GLY A 89 -21.44 -5.39 1.30
CA GLY A 89 -22.74 -4.80 1.66
C GLY A 89 -22.94 -4.80 3.17
N ASP A 90 -23.89 -3.99 3.67
CA ASP A 90 -24.18 -3.92 5.10
C ASP A 90 -24.44 -5.32 5.69
N GLY A 91 -23.57 -5.76 6.60
CA GLY A 91 -23.69 -7.04 7.31
C GLY A 91 -22.95 -8.22 6.65
N ASP A 92 -22.36 -8.02 5.48
CA ASP A 92 -21.53 -9.03 4.81
C ASP A 92 -20.07 -8.96 5.29
N ALA A 93 -19.36 -10.08 5.20
CA ALA A 93 -17.93 -10.10 5.42
C ALA A 93 -17.20 -9.43 4.24
N PHE A 94 -16.11 -8.73 4.54
CA PHE A 94 -15.20 -8.20 3.52
C PHE A 94 -14.67 -9.34 2.63
N ASP A 95 -14.94 -9.26 1.33
CA ASP A 95 -14.35 -10.17 0.35
C ASP A 95 -13.06 -9.57 -0.19
N GLU A 96 -12.08 -10.42 -0.47
CA GLU A 96 -10.84 -9.98 -1.09
C GLU A 96 -11.06 -9.58 -2.55
N ALA A 97 -10.39 -8.51 -2.98
CA ALA A 97 -10.45 -8.03 -4.35
C ALA A 97 -9.85 -9.05 -5.33
N GLY A 98 -10.46 -9.18 -6.51
CA GLY A 98 -9.86 -9.87 -7.64
C GLY A 98 -8.84 -8.99 -8.39
N ALA A 99 -8.13 -9.58 -9.35
CA ALA A 99 -7.12 -8.86 -10.12
C ALA A 99 -7.68 -7.71 -10.96
N ASP A 100 -8.84 -7.93 -11.58
CA ASP A 100 -9.52 -6.90 -12.39
C ASP A 100 -9.87 -5.67 -11.54
N ASP A 101 -10.35 -5.92 -10.32
CA ASP A 101 -10.68 -4.88 -9.35
C ASP A 101 -9.43 -4.14 -8.87
N ALA A 102 -8.40 -4.86 -8.43
CA ALA A 102 -7.16 -4.27 -7.91
C ALA A 102 -6.47 -3.38 -8.95
N SER A 103 -6.48 -3.76 -10.22
CA SER A 103 -5.89 -2.99 -11.33
C SER A 103 -6.55 -1.62 -11.56
N ALA A 104 -7.77 -1.42 -11.05
CA ALA A 104 -8.49 -0.15 -11.14
C ALA A 104 -8.08 0.86 -10.05
N PHE A 105 -7.14 0.51 -9.17
CA PHE A 105 -6.70 1.36 -8.06
C PHE A 105 -5.21 1.69 -8.09
N VAL A 106 -4.90 2.85 -7.55
CA VAL A 106 -3.56 3.25 -7.16
C VAL A 106 -3.52 3.31 -5.65
N CYS A 107 -2.54 2.64 -5.04
CA CYS A 107 -2.31 2.71 -3.61
C CYS A 107 -1.13 3.60 -3.27
N TYR A 108 -1.17 4.14 -2.07
CA TYR A 108 -0.16 4.98 -1.46
C TYR A 108 0.29 4.29 -0.17
N VAL A 109 1.55 3.89 -0.13
CA VAL A 109 2.15 3.21 1.02
C VAL A 109 2.99 4.22 1.78
N LEU A 110 2.58 4.49 3.02
CA LEU A 110 3.35 5.32 3.94
C LEU A 110 4.33 4.43 4.70
N ILE A 111 5.61 4.74 4.59
CA ILE A 111 6.70 3.98 5.19
C ILE A 111 7.60 4.87 6.01
N LYS A 112 8.15 4.28 7.08
CA LYS A 112 9.11 4.90 7.97
C LYS A 112 10.43 4.14 7.96
N GLY A 113 11.48 4.93 7.97
CA GLY A 113 12.86 4.53 8.15
C GLY A 113 13.51 5.17 9.36
N ILE A 114 14.68 4.62 9.72
CA ILE A 114 15.58 5.09 10.78
C ILE A 114 16.91 5.50 10.14
#